data_AF-A0A523BHF7-F1
#
_entry.id   AF-A0A523BHF7-F1
#
_cell.length_a   1.000
_cell.length_b   1.000
_cell.length_c   1.000
_cell.angle_alpha   90.00
_cell.angle_beta   90.00
_cell.angle_gamma   90.00
#
_symmetry.space_group_name_H-M   'P 1'
#
loop_
_entity.id
_entity.type
_entity.pdbx_description
1 polymer ?
#
loop_
_entity_poly.entity_id
_entity_poly.type
_entity_poly.pdbx_seq_one_letter_code
_entity_poly.pdbx_strand_id
1 'polypeptide(L)'
;KFAAKYMLESGLDIIVFCGGDGTARDILNAIDMKIPVIGVPAGVKMQSGVFAINPRVAAELLIKYLWGELPLKEAEVADVDEESYRAGRLSTKLYGYLLTPYEPDYIQGMKAPTPIRDDIIENMEAIAKWIIENMEDDTIYILGPGTTVKKILELLGLDGTLLGVDLLLNRRILKKDVNEKEILEFIRDNKAKIIVSPIGKQGFIFGRGNQQISPKVIKMVGKENIIIISTKEKLKDIKFLRVDTGDIEVDKMFANGVKVLIDYGLFRVMKVKVF
;
A
#
# COMPACT_ATOMS: atom_id res chain seq x y z
N LYS A 1 27.62 0.89 0.54
CA LYS A 1 28.49 1.02 1.74
C LYS A 1 29.65 2.01 1.55
N PHE A 2 30.64 1.74 0.69
CA PHE A 2 31.82 2.62 0.54
C PHE A 2 31.48 4.06 0.14
N ALA A 3 30.57 4.25 -0.83
CA ALA A 3 30.10 5.58 -1.21
C ALA A 3 29.46 6.35 -0.04
N ALA A 4 28.58 5.70 0.73
CA ALA A 4 27.94 6.32 1.90
C ALA A 4 28.95 6.70 3.00
N LYS A 5 30.01 5.90 3.19
CA LYS A 5 31.10 6.22 4.11
C LYS A 5 31.90 7.45 3.66
N TYR A 6 32.26 7.50 2.37
CA TYR A 6 32.95 8.66 1.78
C TYR A 6 32.10 9.94 1.87
N MET A 7 30.80 9.82 1.60
CA MET A 7 29.82 10.92 1.75
C MET A 7 29.76 11.44 3.19
N LEU A 8 29.77 10.55 4.19
CA LEU A 8 29.84 10.93 5.60
C LEU A 8 31.14 11.68 5.94
N GLU A 9 32.29 11.16 5.48
CA GLU A 9 33.60 11.78 5.69
C GLU A 9 33.75 13.13 4.98
N SER A 10 32.94 13.39 3.95
CA SER A 10 32.93 14.65 3.19
C SER A 10 32.09 15.76 3.85
N GLY A 11 31.41 15.48 4.98
CA GLY A 11 30.64 16.49 5.70
C GLY A 11 29.34 16.93 5.02
N LEU A 12 28.64 16.01 4.34
CA LEU A 12 27.35 16.31 3.72
C LEU A 12 26.23 16.53 4.75
N ASP A 13 25.30 17.44 4.44
CA ASP A 13 24.13 17.74 5.28
C ASP A 13 23.05 16.64 5.21
N ILE A 14 22.96 15.91 4.10
CA ILE A 14 21.95 14.86 3.85
C ILE A 14 22.40 13.90 2.73
N ILE A 15 22.02 12.62 2.82
CA ILE A 15 22.18 11.64 1.73
C ILE A 15 20.82 11.34 1.09
N VAL A 16 20.75 11.49 -0.22
CA VAL A 16 19.62 11.00 -1.02
C VAL A 16 20.07 9.79 -1.81
N PHE A 17 19.34 8.68 -1.69
CA PHE A 17 19.70 7.43 -2.34
C PHE A 17 18.52 6.77 -3.03
N CYS A 18 18.78 6.11 -4.15
CA CYS A 18 17.77 5.33 -4.87
C CYS A 18 18.01 3.84 -4.62
N GLY A 19 17.00 3.08 -4.19
CA GLY A 19 17.16 1.65 -3.90
C GLY A 19 16.02 1.01 -3.13
N GLY A 20 16.30 -0.15 -2.54
CA GLY A 20 15.38 -0.92 -1.69
C GLY A 20 15.86 -1.06 -0.25
N ASP A 21 15.19 -1.88 0.57
CA ASP A 21 15.53 -2.06 1.99
C ASP A 21 16.98 -2.53 2.21
N GLY A 22 17.51 -3.38 1.33
CA GLY A 22 18.93 -3.77 1.36
C GLY A 22 19.89 -2.59 1.19
N THR A 23 19.53 -1.58 0.39
CA THR A 23 20.30 -0.34 0.24
C THR A 23 20.22 0.51 1.51
N ALA A 24 19.04 0.61 2.14
CA ALA A 24 18.89 1.31 3.40
C ALA A 24 19.75 0.67 4.50
N ARG A 25 19.81 -0.67 4.55
CA ARG A 25 20.70 -1.43 5.44
C ARG A 25 22.17 -1.13 5.20
N ASP A 26 22.58 -1.05 3.94
CA ASP A 26 23.96 -0.73 3.57
C ASP A 26 24.35 0.71 3.95
N ILE A 27 23.39 1.63 3.91
CA ILE A 27 23.57 3.00 4.36
C ILE A 27 23.67 3.05 5.87
N LEU A 28 22.74 2.41 6.59
CA LEU A 28 22.76 2.30 8.05
C LEU A 28 24.12 1.79 8.56
N ASN A 29 24.59 0.67 8.02
CA ASN A 29 25.90 0.10 8.37
C ASN A 29 27.08 1.05 8.10
N ALA A 30 26.94 2.01 7.19
CA ALA A 30 28.00 2.93 6.82
C ALA A 30 27.98 4.22 7.64
N ILE A 31 26.80 4.74 8.00
CA ILE A 31 26.66 6.09 8.58
C ILE A 31 26.17 6.11 10.02
N ASP A 32 25.50 5.05 10.49
CA ASP A 32 25.03 4.89 11.87
C ASP A 32 24.33 6.14 12.45
N MET A 33 23.27 6.60 11.78
CA MET A 33 22.47 7.79 12.15
C MET A 33 23.20 9.14 12.19
N LYS A 34 24.48 9.23 11.83
CA LYS A 34 25.25 10.49 11.92
C LYS A 34 24.79 11.60 10.99
N ILE A 35 24.18 11.23 9.86
CA ILE A 35 23.63 12.17 8.88
C ILE A 35 22.24 11.69 8.44
N PRO A 36 21.31 12.61 8.16
CA PRO A 36 19.98 12.26 7.72
C PRO A 36 19.99 11.72 6.29
N VAL A 37 18.96 10.93 5.97
CA VAL A 37 18.81 10.30 4.66
C VAL A 37 17.39 10.45 4.11
N ILE A 38 17.26 10.44 2.78
CA ILE A 38 15.99 10.24 2.08
C ILE A 38 16.17 9.10 1.07
N GLY A 39 15.34 8.08 1.20
CA GLY A 39 15.23 7.01 0.22
C GLY A 39 14.27 7.39 -0.92
N VAL A 40 14.77 7.44 -2.14
CA VAL A 40 13.98 7.54 -3.38
C VAL A 40 13.54 6.13 -3.78
N PRO A 41 12.23 5.88 -3.91
CA PRO A 41 11.75 4.54 -4.19
C PRO A 41 12.06 4.09 -5.62
N ALA A 42 12.82 3.01 -5.77
CA ALA A 42 13.19 2.42 -7.07
C ALA A 42 12.29 1.24 -7.49
N GLY A 43 11.34 0.82 -6.64
CA GLY A 43 10.51 -0.35 -6.84
C GLY A 43 9.39 -0.48 -5.81
N VAL A 44 8.72 -1.65 -5.78
CA VAL A 44 7.45 -1.85 -5.06
C VAL A 44 7.58 -2.51 -3.68
N LYS A 45 8.81 -2.75 -3.18
CA LYS A 45 9.09 -3.62 -2.03
C LYS A 45 9.96 -2.98 -0.95
N MET A 46 9.75 -1.71 -0.65
CA MET A 46 10.44 -1.07 0.47
C MET A 46 9.55 -1.02 1.68
N GLN A 47 10.09 -1.32 2.86
CA GLN A 47 9.40 -1.31 4.14
C GLN A 47 10.06 -0.37 5.16
N SER A 48 11.32 0.00 4.94
CA SER A 48 12.04 0.91 5.80
C SER A 48 11.41 2.30 5.77
N GLY A 49 11.27 2.92 6.94
CA GLY A 49 10.64 4.22 7.12
C GLY A 49 11.43 5.41 6.58
N VAL A 50 12.57 5.17 5.93
CA VAL A 50 13.40 6.22 5.30
C VAL A 50 12.98 6.53 3.86
N PHE A 51 12.13 5.69 3.25
CA PHE A 51 11.69 5.88 1.88
C PHE A 51 10.51 6.85 1.78
N ALA A 52 10.64 7.81 0.85
CA ALA A 52 9.55 8.68 0.45
C ALA A 52 8.45 7.91 -0.28
N ILE A 53 7.26 8.52 -0.40
CA ILE A 53 6.12 7.92 -1.08
C ILE A 53 6.40 7.68 -2.58
N ASN A 54 7.05 8.62 -3.24
CA ASN A 54 7.45 8.52 -4.63
C ASN A 54 8.64 9.49 -4.88
N PRO A 55 9.27 9.47 -6.06
CA PRO A 55 10.39 10.37 -6.34
C PRO A 55 10.04 11.86 -6.24
N ARG A 56 8.81 12.25 -6.57
CA ARG A 56 8.34 13.64 -6.42
C ARG A 56 8.31 14.06 -4.96
N VAL A 57 7.73 13.24 -4.09
CA VAL A 57 7.70 13.47 -2.64
C VAL A 57 9.11 13.46 -2.05
N ALA A 58 10.02 12.62 -2.55
CA ALA A 58 11.41 12.64 -2.11
C ALA A 58 12.08 14.00 -2.39
N ALA A 59 11.82 14.57 -3.57
CA ALA A 59 12.32 15.90 -3.94
C ALA A 59 11.69 17.00 -3.07
N GLU A 60 10.38 16.93 -2.81
CA GLU A 60 9.69 17.88 -1.93
C GLU A 60 10.23 17.83 -0.49
N LEU A 61 10.42 16.63 0.07
CA LEU A 61 11.01 16.44 1.40
C LEU A 61 12.43 17.02 1.46
N LEU A 62 13.24 16.79 0.43
CA LEU A 62 14.60 17.33 0.35
C LEU A 62 14.59 18.85 0.35
N ILE A 63 13.77 19.48 -0.51
CA ILE A 63 13.69 20.94 -0.64
C ILE A 63 13.26 21.57 0.69
N LYS A 64 12.17 21.07 1.30
CA LYS A 64 11.67 21.60 2.58
C LYS A 64 12.68 21.42 3.71
N TYR A 65 13.38 20.28 3.75
CA TYR A 65 14.44 20.06 4.73
C TYR A 65 15.61 21.05 4.58
N LEU A 66 16.06 21.28 3.35
CA LEU A 66 17.14 22.24 3.06
C LEU A 66 16.74 23.69 3.40
N TRP A 67 15.45 24.01 3.39
CA TRP A 67 14.92 25.29 3.88
C TRP A 67 14.65 25.33 5.39
N GLY A 68 14.95 24.26 6.13
CA GLY A 68 14.77 24.19 7.58
C GLY A 68 13.31 24.04 8.02
N GLU A 69 12.42 23.62 7.12
CA GLU A 69 10.98 23.52 7.37
C GLU A 69 10.56 22.17 7.99
N LEU A 70 11.43 21.16 7.96
CA LEU A 70 11.12 19.81 8.43
C LEU A 70 12.01 19.38 9.60
N PRO A 71 11.43 18.80 10.68
CA PRO A 71 12.21 18.15 11.72
C PRO A 71 12.79 16.82 11.22
N LEU A 72 13.83 16.33 11.89
CA LEU A 72 14.30 14.96 11.70
C LEU A 72 13.53 14.00 12.62
N LYS A 73 13.39 12.75 12.19
CA LYS A 73 12.95 11.65 13.06
C LYS A 73 13.82 10.42 12.85
N GLU A 74 13.78 9.54 13.84
CA GLU A 74 14.24 8.16 13.68
C GLU A 74 13.23 7.37 12.86
N ALA A 75 13.72 6.68 11.85
CA ALA A 75 12.95 5.82 10.97
C ALA A 75 13.54 4.41 10.97
N GLU A 76 12.66 3.43 11.14
CA GLU A 76 13.01 2.02 11.20
C GLU A 76 13.56 1.54 9.85
N VAL A 77 14.66 0.80 9.88
CA VAL A 77 15.20 0.06 8.74
C VAL A 77 14.80 -1.40 8.90
N ALA A 78 14.07 -1.93 7.92
CA ALA A 78 13.53 -3.28 7.95
C ALA A 78 14.50 -4.27 7.26
N ASP A 79 14.62 -5.48 7.82
CA ASP A 79 15.21 -6.64 7.15
C ASP A 79 14.06 -7.54 6.69
N VAL A 80 13.89 -7.63 5.37
CA VAL A 80 12.92 -8.52 4.75
C VAL A 80 13.63 -9.85 4.49
N ASP A 81 13.21 -10.90 5.21
CA ASP A 81 13.62 -12.26 4.92
C ASP A 81 12.96 -12.71 3.60
N GLU A 82 13.74 -12.70 2.52
CA GLU A 82 13.29 -13.09 1.19
C GLU A 82 12.81 -14.55 1.12
N GLU A 83 13.28 -15.45 1.98
CA GLU A 83 12.84 -16.85 2.01
C GLU A 83 11.46 -16.98 2.65
N SER A 84 11.22 -16.32 3.79
CA SER A 84 9.90 -16.23 4.41
C SER A 84 8.86 -15.60 3.48
N TYR A 85 9.27 -14.59 2.69
CA TYR A 85 8.41 -13.94 1.69
C TYR A 85 8.01 -14.91 0.56
N ARG A 86 8.94 -15.71 0.02
CA ARG A 86 8.63 -16.73 -1.00
C ARG A 86 7.66 -17.80 -0.48
N ALA A 87 7.68 -18.06 0.83
CA ALA A 87 6.74 -18.96 1.49
C ALA A 87 5.39 -18.31 1.87
N GLY A 88 5.12 -17.08 1.41
CA GLY A 88 3.86 -16.38 1.68
C GLY A 88 3.70 -15.86 3.11
N ARG A 89 4.79 -15.80 3.89
CA ARG A 89 4.80 -15.28 5.27
C ARG A 89 5.52 -13.94 5.31
N LEU A 90 4.86 -12.90 5.79
CA LEU A 90 5.48 -11.60 6.00
C LEU A 90 6.18 -11.58 7.37
N SER A 91 7.49 -11.80 7.40
CA SER A 91 8.33 -11.63 8.58
C SER A 91 9.32 -10.51 8.31
N THR A 92 9.02 -9.31 8.80
CA THR A 92 9.91 -8.15 8.75
C THR A 92 10.52 -7.95 10.12
N LYS A 93 11.84 -8.05 10.23
CA LYS A 93 12.56 -7.78 11.48
C LYS A 93 13.08 -6.35 11.46
N LEU A 94 12.99 -5.67 12.60
CA LEU A 94 13.68 -4.39 12.80
C LEU A 94 15.19 -4.63 12.76
N TYR A 95 15.88 -3.97 11.83
CA TYR A 95 17.34 -4.05 11.71
C TYR A 95 18.04 -2.92 12.49
N GLY A 96 17.43 -1.74 12.51
CA GLY A 96 17.94 -0.56 13.22
C GLY A 96 17.21 0.71 12.79
N TYR A 97 17.83 1.86 13.01
CA TYR A 97 17.21 3.16 12.76
C TYR A 97 18.13 4.08 11.95
N LEU A 98 17.54 4.95 11.14
CA LEU A 98 18.21 6.03 10.42
C LEU A 98 17.48 7.34 10.69
N LEU A 99 18.19 8.47 10.64
CA LEU A 99 17.55 9.79 10.68
C LEU A 99 17.00 10.14 9.29
N THR A 100 15.79 10.67 9.23
CA THR A 100 15.18 11.13 7.98
C THR A 100 14.33 12.39 8.21
N PRO A 101 14.31 13.36 7.27
CA PRO A 101 13.39 14.49 7.34
C PRO A 101 11.95 14.02 7.38
N TYR A 102 11.19 14.53 8.34
CA TYR A 102 9.86 14.04 8.65
C TYR A 102 8.80 15.06 8.35
N GLU A 103 7.88 14.67 7.48
CA GLU A 103 6.58 15.30 7.39
C GLU A 103 5.50 14.23 7.72
N PRO A 104 4.60 14.48 8.69
CA PRO A 104 3.60 13.49 9.14
C PRO A 104 2.76 12.85 8.04
N ASP A 105 2.65 13.54 6.90
CA ASP A 105 1.80 13.12 5.78
C ASP A 105 2.52 12.24 4.75
N TYR A 106 3.85 12.12 4.79
CA TYR A 106 4.66 11.64 3.65
C TYR A 106 5.61 10.47 3.90
N ILE A 107 5.62 9.87 5.11
CA ILE A 107 6.53 8.75 5.42
C ILE A 107 5.81 7.45 5.71
N GLN A 108 6.33 6.40 5.08
CA GLN A 108 5.95 5.01 5.18
C GLN A 108 6.20 4.45 6.59
N GLY A 109 5.16 4.30 7.41
CA GLY A 109 5.25 3.57 8.68
C GLY A 109 5.27 2.05 8.47
N MET A 110 6.06 1.31 9.26
CA MET A 110 6.10 -0.15 9.25
C MET A 110 4.72 -0.75 9.49
N LYS A 111 4.43 -1.83 8.77
CA LYS A 111 3.17 -2.58 8.88
C LYS A 111 3.26 -3.48 10.11
N ALA A 112 2.97 -2.93 11.30
CA ALA A 112 2.69 -3.76 12.46
C ALA A 112 1.45 -4.63 12.14
N PRO A 113 1.54 -5.97 12.25
CA PRO A 113 0.36 -6.83 12.20
C PRO A 113 -0.62 -6.37 13.28
N THR A 114 -1.86 -6.07 12.91
CA THR A 114 -2.90 -5.82 13.91
C THR A 114 -3.14 -7.14 14.66
N PRO A 115 -3.04 -7.16 16.00
CA PRO A 115 -3.41 -8.35 16.78
C PRO A 115 -4.83 -8.76 16.41
N ILE A 116 -5.00 -10.02 15.99
CA ILE A 116 -6.31 -10.56 15.61
C ILE A 116 -7.11 -10.71 16.91
N ARG A 117 -8.12 -9.85 17.08
CA ARG A 117 -9.11 -9.92 18.16
C ARG A 117 -10.44 -10.39 17.55
N ASP A 118 -11.27 -11.06 18.35
CA ASP A 118 -12.54 -11.66 17.87
C ASP A 118 -13.47 -10.62 17.22
N ASP A 119 -13.52 -9.41 17.79
CA ASP A 119 -14.29 -8.28 17.25
C ASP A 119 -13.86 -7.83 15.84
N ILE A 120 -12.56 -7.94 15.54
CA ILE A 120 -12.03 -7.62 14.20
C ILE A 120 -12.42 -8.71 13.20
N ILE A 121 -12.39 -10.00 13.62
CA ILE A 121 -12.82 -11.11 12.77
C ILE A 121 -14.29 -10.96 12.42
N GLU A 122 -15.16 -10.72 13.42
CA GLU A 122 -16.59 -10.49 13.22
C GLU A 122 -16.86 -9.33 12.26
N ASN A 123 -16.13 -8.21 12.42
CA ASN A 123 -16.28 -7.07 11.52
C ASN A 123 -15.83 -7.39 10.07
N MET A 124 -14.76 -8.18 9.89
CA MET A 124 -14.35 -8.65 8.56
C MET A 124 -15.39 -9.58 7.93
N GLU A 125 -15.99 -10.47 8.72
CA GLU A 125 -17.06 -11.35 8.26
C GLU A 125 -18.32 -10.59 7.87
N ALA A 126 -18.70 -9.56 8.65
CA ALA A 126 -19.84 -8.71 8.35
C ALA A 126 -19.68 -7.97 7.02
N ILE A 127 -18.50 -7.40 6.77
CA ILE A 127 -18.13 -6.79 5.49
C ILE A 127 -18.21 -7.82 4.36
N ALA A 128 -17.60 -8.99 4.55
CA ALA A 128 -17.53 -10.03 3.53
C ALA A 128 -18.91 -10.60 3.16
N LYS A 129 -19.80 -10.83 4.15
CA LYS A 129 -21.19 -11.26 3.92
C LYS A 129 -21.95 -10.25 3.07
N TRP A 130 -21.87 -8.97 3.42
CA TRP A 130 -22.53 -7.92 2.65
C TRP A 130 -22.02 -7.88 1.20
N ILE A 131 -20.71 -8.02 0.99
CA ILE A 131 -20.12 -8.08 -0.35
C ILE A 131 -20.68 -9.27 -1.15
N ILE A 132 -20.67 -10.47 -0.57
CA ILE A 132 -21.14 -11.70 -1.25
C ILE A 132 -22.62 -11.60 -1.63
N GLU A 133 -23.45 -11.06 -0.75
CA GLU A 133 -24.89 -10.86 -0.99
C GLU A 133 -25.17 -9.84 -2.10
N ASN A 134 -24.29 -8.86 -2.28
CA ASN A 134 -24.39 -7.81 -3.30
C ASN A 134 -23.50 -8.09 -4.52
N MET A 135 -22.99 -9.32 -4.68
CA MET A 135 -22.30 -9.72 -5.90
C MET A 135 -23.31 -9.86 -7.05
N GLU A 136 -23.02 -9.20 -8.15
CA GLU A 136 -23.76 -9.29 -9.41
C GLU A 136 -23.28 -10.51 -10.20
N ASP A 137 -24.23 -11.19 -10.84
CA ASP A 137 -23.93 -12.24 -11.80
C ASP A 137 -23.28 -11.64 -13.06
N ASP A 138 -22.51 -12.47 -13.77
CA ASP A 138 -21.79 -12.15 -15.01
C ASP A 138 -20.91 -10.90 -14.91
N THR A 139 -20.34 -10.68 -13.72
CA THR A 139 -19.46 -9.56 -13.41
C THR A 139 -18.14 -10.08 -12.84
N ILE A 140 -17.02 -9.59 -13.40
CA ILE A 140 -15.68 -9.93 -12.94
C ILE A 140 -15.32 -9.03 -11.75
N TYR A 141 -15.00 -9.65 -10.62
CA TYR A 141 -14.48 -8.94 -9.45
C TYR A 141 -12.95 -9.08 -9.40
N ILE A 142 -12.27 -7.94 -9.51
CA ILE A 142 -10.83 -7.79 -9.30
C ILE A 142 -10.59 -7.58 -7.82
N LEU A 143 -10.09 -8.61 -7.15
CA LEU A 143 -9.87 -8.63 -5.71
C LEU A 143 -8.44 -8.21 -5.39
N GLY A 144 -8.28 -7.02 -4.81
CA GLY A 144 -6.99 -6.52 -4.36
C GLY A 144 -6.43 -7.29 -3.16
N PRO A 145 -5.15 -7.08 -2.83
CA PRO A 145 -4.49 -7.81 -1.75
C PRO A 145 -4.99 -7.39 -0.36
N GLY A 146 -4.83 -8.29 0.60
CA GLY A 146 -5.04 -8.04 2.01
C GLY A 146 -6.03 -8.99 2.69
N THR A 147 -5.91 -9.08 4.02
CA THR A 147 -6.71 -9.99 4.85
C THR A 147 -8.21 -9.75 4.76
N THR A 148 -8.64 -8.48 4.67
CA THR A 148 -10.07 -8.12 4.57
C THR A 148 -10.67 -8.58 3.26
N VAL A 149 -9.92 -8.50 2.15
CA VAL A 149 -10.38 -9.00 0.85
C VAL A 149 -10.34 -10.53 0.83
N LYS A 150 -9.27 -11.14 1.36
CA LYS A 150 -9.16 -12.61 1.49
C LYS A 150 -10.32 -13.23 2.27
N LYS A 151 -10.85 -12.55 3.30
CA LYS A 151 -12.00 -13.04 4.07
C LYS A 151 -13.26 -13.27 3.20
N ILE A 152 -13.43 -12.52 2.11
CA ILE A 152 -14.51 -12.74 1.12
C ILE A 152 -14.36 -14.12 0.48
N LEU A 153 -13.15 -14.45 0.04
CA LEU A 153 -12.84 -15.76 -0.58
C LEU A 153 -12.99 -16.89 0.44
N GLU A 154 -12.50 -16.70 1.67
CA GLU A 154 -12.65 -17.68 2.75
C GLU A 154 -14.13 -18.02 3.03
N LEU A 155 -15.01 -17.01 3.11
CA LEU A 155 -16.45 -17.23 3.32
C LEU A 155 -17.14 -17.90 2.13
N LEU A 156 -16.61 -17.73 0.91
CA LEU A 156 -17.06 -18.47 -0.28
C LEU A 156 -16.51 -19.90 -0.33
N GLY A 157 -15.67 -20.31 0.63
CA GLY A 157 -14.98 -21.60 0.59
C GLY A 157 -13.88 -21.69 -0.47
N LEU A 158 -13.34 -20.55 -0.89
CA LEU A 158 -12.34 -20.43 -1.94
C LEU A 158 -10.97 -20.09 -1.34
N ASP A 159 -9.94 -20.73 -1.87
CA ASP A 159 -8.56 -20.44 -1.47
C ASP A 159 -8.01 -19.25 -2.28
N GLY A 160 -7.86 -18.10 -1.66
CA GLY A 160 -7.37 -16.85 -2.28
C GLY A 160 -5.93 -16.48 -1.94
N THR A 161 -5.34 -15.61 -2.75
CA THR A 161 -4.02 -15.05 -2.47
C THR A 161 -4.10 -13.90 -1.48
N LEU A 162 -3.11 -13.79 -0.58
CA LEU A 162 -3.07 -12.72 0.43
C LEU A 162 -2.43 -11.43 -0.13
N LEU A 163 -1.40 -11.58 -0.96
CA LEU A 163 -0.58 -10.48 -1.47
C LEU A 163 -0.75 -10.26 -2.98
N GLY A 164 -1.47 -11.16 -3.66
CA GLY A 164 -1.76 -11.07 -5.08
C GLY A 164 -3.07 -10.35 -5.35
N VAL A 165 -3.37 -10.23 -6.65
CA VAL A 165 -4.69 -9.82 -7.14
C VAL A 165 -5.37 -11.03 -7.73
N ASP A 166 -6.57 -11.34 -7.28
CA ASP A 166 -7.35 -12.48 -7.79
C ASP A 166 -8.54 -11.99 -8.63
N LEU A 167 -8.98 -12.78 -9.60
CA LEU A 167 -10.18 -12.55 -10.38
C LEU A 167 -11.25 -13.56 -9.99
N LEU A 168 -12.44 -13.05 -9.70
CA LEU A 168 -13.62 -13.84 -9.39
C LEU A 168 -14.70 -13.58 -10.43
N LEU A 169 -15.42 -14.62 -10.87
CA LEU A 169 -16.60 -14.53 -11.72
C LEU A 169 -17.64 -15.51 -11.20
N ASN A 170 -18.88 -15.08 -11.03
CA ASN A 170 -20.00 -15.92 -10.55
C ASN A 170 -19.62 -16.70 -9.28
N ARG A 171 -19.01 -15.98 -8.32
CA ARG A 171 -18.56 -16.50 -7.01
C ARG A 171 -17.59 -17.67 -7.10
N ARG A 172 -16.84 -17.78 -8.20
CA ARG A 172 -15.77 -18.75 -8.40
C ARG A 172 -14.49 -18.05 -8.83
N ILE A 173 -13.35 -18.59 -8.42
CA ILE A 173 -12.06 -18.07 -8.86
C ILE A 173 -11.91 -18.33 -10.36
N LEU A 174 -11.79 -17.24 -11.10
CA LEU A 174 -11.46 -17.26 -12.53
C LEU A 174 -9.94 -17.40 -12.70
N LYS A 175 -9.17 -16.65 -11.92
CA LYS A 175 -7.70 -16.70 -11.91
C LYS A 175 -7.12 -16.13 -10.63
N LYS A 176 -5.99 -16.66 -10.16
CA LYS A 176 -5.27 -16.17 -8.98
C LYS A 176 -4.00 -15.43 -9.37
N ASP A 177 -3.56 -14.50 -8.52
CA ASP A 177 -2.29 -13.76 -8.64
C ASP A 177 -2.00 -13.19 -10.03
N VAL A 178 -2.98 -12.49 -10.59
CA VAL A 178 -2.91 -11.95 -11.95
C VAL A 178 -2.08 -10.67 -12.03
N ASN A 179 -1.43 -10.47 -13.17
CA ASN A 179 -0.79 -9.21 -13.53
C ASN A 179 -1.74 -8.27 -14.31
N GLU A 180 -1.30 -7.03 -14.57
CA GLU A 180 -2.08 -6.02 -15.30
C GLU A 180 -2.60 -6.52 -16.65
N LYS A 181 -1.73 -7.17 -17.45
CA LYS A 181 -2.08 -7.62 -18.79
C LYS A 181 -3.22 -8.62 -18.74
N GLU A 182 -3.15 -9.57 -17.83
CA GLU A 182 -4.19 -10.57 -17.62
C GLU A 182 -5.50 -9.92 -17.19
N ILE A 183 -5.45 -8.98 -16.23
CA ILE A 183 -6.65 -8.24 -15.81
C ILE A 183 -7.32 -7.57 -17.01
N LEU A 184 -6.55 -6.81 -17.81
CA LEU A 184 -7.05 -6.09 -18.99
C LEU A 184 -7.63 -7.02 -20.06
N GLU A 185 -7.07 -8.21 -20.24
CA GLU A 185 -7.60 -9.23 -21.16
C GLU A 185 -8.98 -9.73 -20.70
N PHE A 186 -9.14 -10.01 -19.40
CA PHE A 186 -10.41 -10.51 -18.87
C PHE A 186 -11.51 -9.45 -18.83
N ILE A 187 -11.19 -8.20 -18.48
CA ILE A 187 -12.21 -7.15 -18.34
C ILE A 187 -12.57 -6.46 -19.66
N ARG A 188 -11.91 -6.80 -20.77
CA ARG A 188 -12.07 -6.08 -22.04
C ARG A 188 -13.52 -5.97 -22.50
N ASP A 189 -14.20 -7.11 -22.49
CA ASP A 189 -15.55 -7.27 -23.02
C ASP A 189 -16.57 -7.66 -21.93
N ASN A 190 -16.18 -7.52 -20.65
CA ASN A 190 -16.96 -7.97 -19.51
C ASN A 190 -17.19 -6.83 -18.52
N LYS A 191 -18.33 -6.87 -17.83
CA LYS A 191 -18.54 -6.01 -16.66
C LYS A 191 -17.50 -6.36 -15.61
N ALA A 192 -16.92 -5.35 -14.97
CA ALA A 192 -15.92 -5.54 -13.95
C ALA A 192 -16.11 -4.59 -12.78
N LYS A 193 -15.75 -5.07 -11.58
CA LYS A 193 -15.71 -4.29 -10.34
C LYS A 193 -14.38 -4.54 -9.64
N ILE A 194 -13.87 -3.53 -8.95
CA ILE A 194 -12.65 -3.65 -8.15
C ILE A 194 -13.03 -3.65 -6.67
N ILE A 195 -12.50 -4.61 -5.90
CA ILE A 195 -12.60 -4.62 -4.44
C ILE A 195 -11.21 -4.44 -3.85
N VAL A 196 -11.00 -3.35 -3.10
CA VAL A 196 -9.71 -3.04 -2.46
C VAL A 196 -9.89 -2.66 -1.00
N SER A 197 -8.86 -2.94 -0.20
CA SER A 197 -8.75 -2.44 1.17
C SER A 197 -7.57 -1.47 1.27
N PRO A 198 -7.66 -0.43 2.10
CA PRO A 198 -6.51 0.39 2.45
C PRO A 198 -5.36 -0.46 2.99
N ILE A 199 -4.13 -0.13 2.58
CA ILE A 199 -2.91 -0.81 3.04
C ILE A 199 -2.44 -0.22 4.36
N GLY A 200 -2.50 -1.05 5.42
CA GLY A 200 -2.05 -0.68 6.76
C GLY A 200 -2.71 0.60 7.28
N LYS A 201 -2.01 1.32 8.17
CA LYS A 201 -2.42 2.65 8.66
C LYS A 201 -2.13 3.79 7.66
N GLN A 202 -1.56 3.47 6.50
CA GLN A 202 -1.13 4.46 5.51
C GLN A 202 -2.29 4.94 4.62
N GLY A 203 -3.37 4.16 4.53
CA GLY A 203 -4.57 4.59 3.81
C GLY A 203 -4.48 4.51 2.28
N PHE A 204 -3.40 3.97 1.69
CA PHE A 204 -3.31 3.76 0.25
C PHE A 204 -4.33 2.73 -0.21
N ILE A 205 -5.17 3.10 -1.18
CA ILE A 205 -6.13 2.20 -1.83
C ILE A 205 -5.68 1.77 -3.24
N PHE A 206 -4.85 2.57 -3.90
CA PHE A 206 -4.24 2.27 -5.20
C PHE A 206 -2.81 2.77 -5.29
N GLY A 207 -2.03 2.15 -6.20
CA GLY A 207 -0.67 2.54 -6.55
C GLY A 207 0.41 1.84 -5.75
N ARG A 208 0.20 1.69 -4.45
CA ARG A 208 1.10 0.94 -3.57
C ARG A 208 0.51 -0.40 -3.23
N GLY A 209 1.32 -1.46 -3.36
CA GLY A 209 0.99 -2.83 -2.95
C GLY A 209 -0.07 -3.54 -3.79
N ASN A 210 -0.62 -2.89 -4.82
CA ASN A 210 -1.59 -3.46 -5.77
C ASN A 210 -1.37 -2.90 -7.19
N GLN A 211 -0.11 -2.77 -7.61
CA GLN A 211 0.26 -2.16 -8.90
C GLN A 211 -0.36 -2.86 -10.12
N GLN A 212 -0.78 -4.12 -9.99
CA GLN A 212 -1.49 -4.84 -11.03
C GLN A 212 -2.83 -4.17 -11.39
N ILE A 213 -3.45 -3.46 -10.45
CA ILE A 213 -4.64 -2.62 -10.68
C ILE A 213 -4.18 -1.25 -11.15
N SER A 214 -3.68 -1.22 -12.39
CA SER A 214 -3.05 -0.05 -13.00
C SER A 214 -4.04 1.09 -13.31
N PRO A 215 -3.54 2.30 -13.65
CA PRO A 215 -4.37 3.38 -14.20
C PRO A 215 -5.29 2.92 -15.35
N LYS A 216 -4.81 2.04 -16.23
CA LYS A 216 -5.60 1.53 -17.37
C LYS A 216 -6.76 0.67 -16.90
N VAL A 217 -6.50 -0.22 -15.93
CA VAL A 217 -7.54 -1.04 -15.30
C VAL A 217 -8.58 -0.16 -14.63
N ILE A 218 -8.15 0.85 -13.85
CA ILE A 218 -9.06 1.76 -13.15
C ILE A 218 -9.92 2.57 -14.12
N LYS A 219 -9.34 3.12 -15.20
CA LYS A 219 -10.09 3.84 -16.24
C LYS A 219 -11.11 2.94 -16.92
N MET A 220 -10.75 1.69 -17.19
CA MET A 220 -11.62 0.73 -17.87
C MET A 220 -12.79 0.28 -16.99
N VAL A 221 -12.54 0.08 -15.70
CA VAL A 221 -13.58 -0.31 -14.73
C VAL A 221 -14.51 0.85 -14.37
N GLY A 222 -13.97 2.07 -14.26
CA GLY A 222 -14.72 3.24 -13.81
C GLY A 222 -14.82 3.34 -12.29
N LYS A 223 -14.84 4.57 -11.77
CA LYS A 223 -14.81 4.84 -10.31
C LYS A 223 -16.01 4.25 -9.58
N GLU A 224 -17.18 4.31 -10.21
CA GLU A 224 -18.47 3.84 -9.71
C GLU A 224 -18.50 2.33 -9.45
N ASN A 225 -17.60 1.58 -10.10
CA ASN A 225 -17.45 0.13 -9.95
C ASN A 225 -16.34 -0.26 -8.97
N ILE A 226 -15.81 0.70 -8.21
CA ILE A 226 -14.78 0.48 -7.19
C ILE A 226 -15.43 0.44 -5.81
N ILE A 227 -15.26 -0.71 -5.16
CA ILE A 227 -15.74 -0.98 -3.81
C ILE A 227 -14.54 -0.98 -2.87
N ILE A 228 -14.50 0.00 -1.98
CA ILE A 228 -13.44 0.09 -0.97
C ILE A 228 -13.98 -0.49 0.33
N ILE A 229 -13.28 -1.46 0.90
CA ILE A 229 -13.65 -2.12 2.15
C ILE A 229 -12.58 -1.89 3.23
N SER A 230 -12.97 -1.74 4.48
CA SER A 230 -12.00 -1.63 5.57
C SER A 230 -12.65 -1.94 6.92
N THR A 231 -11.92 -2.56 7.84
CA THR A 231 -12.45 -2.70 9.20
C THR A 231 -12.52 -1.36 9.90
N LYS A 232 -13.46 -1.22 10.84
CA LYS A 232 -13.58 -0.02 11.70
C LYS A 232 -12.25 0.30 12.37
N GLU A 233 -11.59 -0.73 12.90
CA GLU A 233 -10.30 -0.62 13.58
C GLU A 233 -9.22 -0.04 12.65
N LYS A 234 -9.11 -0.54 11.42
CA LYS A 234 -8.10 -0.05 10.46
C LYS A 234 -8.32 1.42 10.11
N LEU A 235 -9.57 1.88 10.03
CA LEU A 235 -9.88 3.27 9.73
C LEU A 235 -9.75 4.25 10.90
N LYS A 236 -9.65 3.78 12.16
CA LYS A 236 -9.52 4.70 13.32
C LYS A 236 -8.29 5.60 13.19
N ASP A 237 -7.18 5.05 12.71
CA ASP A 237 -5.90 5.75 12.59
C ASP A 237 -5.69 6.41 11.22
N ILE A 238 -6.60 6.20 10.28
CA ILE A 238 -6.48 6.72 8.91
C ILE A 238 -7.25 8.04 8.81
N LYS A 239 -6.53 9.16 8.80
CA LYS A 239 -7.14 10.50 8.61
C LYS A 239 -7.68 10.71 7.20
N PHE A 240 -7.00 10.18 6.20
CA PHE A 240 -7.35 10.29 4.78
C PHE A 240 -6.84 9.06 4.03
N LEU A 241 -7.59 8.66 3.00
CA LEU A 241 -7.15 7.66 2.05
C LEU A 241 -6.18 8.29 1.05
N ARG A 242 -5.39 7.46 0.38
CA ARG A 242 -4.34 7.90 -0.54
C ARG A 242 -4.43 7.14 -1.86
N VAL A 243 -4.21 7.85 -2.96
CA VAL A 243 -4.17 7.31 -4.32
C VAL A 243 -2.94 7.89 -5.03
N ASP A 244 -2.06 7.02 -5.51
CA ASP A 244 -0.83 7.39 -6.23
C ASP A 244 -0.60 6.38 -7.36
N THR A 245 -1.42 6.45 -8.42
CA THR A 245 -1.35 5.47 -9.52
C THR A 245 -0.27 5.79 -10.53
N GLY A 246 0.38 6.96 -10.40
CA GLY A 246 1.31 7.50 -11.38
C GLY A 246 0.63 8.15 -12.60
N ASP A 247 -0.71 8.18 -12.62
CA ASP A 247 -1.52 8.89 -13.62
C ASP A 247 -2.42 9.90 -12.92
N ILE A 248 -2.08 11.18 -13.08
CA ILE A 248 -2.74 12.28 -12.37
C ILE A 248 -4.25 12.39 -12.68
N GLU A 249 -4.66 11.98 -13.88
CA GLU A 249 -6.07 12.03 -14.28
C GLU A 249 -6.86 10.92 -13.59
N VAL A 250 -6.27 9.74 -13.40
CA VAL A 250 -6.84 8.68 -12.56
C VAL A 250 -6.91 9.10 -11.11
N ASP A 251 -5.82 9.66 -10.59
CA ASP A 251 -5.74 10.02 -9.18
C ASP A 251 -6.82 11.05 -8.82
N LYS A 252 -7.00 12.07 -9.69
CA LYS A 252 -8.07 13.08 -9.57
C LYS A 252 -9.48 12.50 -9.58
N MET A 253 -9.73 11.32 -10.16
CA MET A 253 -11.07 10.68 -10.08
C MET A 253 -11.52 10.54 -8.63
N PHE A 254 -10.59 10.37 -7.69
CA PHE A 254 -10.88 10.14 -6.28
C PHE A 254 -10.89 11.41 -5.40
N ALA A 255 -10.59 12.59 -5.96
CA ALA A 255 -10.41 13.82 -5.19
C ALA A 255 -11.64 14.24 -4.36
N ASN A 256 -12.86 13.91 -4.81
CA ASN A 256 -14.11 14.23 -4.13
C ASN A 256 -14.47 13.26 -2.97
N GLY A 257 -13.49 12.50 -2.49
CA GLY A 257 -13.69 11.47 -1.49
C GLY A 257 -14.34 10.21 -2.06
N VAL A 258 -14.43 9.20 -1.20
CA VAL A 258 -14.94 7.86 -1.53
C VAL A 258 -15.75 7.28 -0.38
N LYS A 259 -16.70 6.41 -0.72
CA LYS A 259 -17.43 5.59 0.25
C LYS A 259 -16.60 4.34 0.57
N VAL A 260 -16.44 4.05 1.85
CA VAL A 260 -15.78 2.83 2.34
C VAL A 260 -16.82 2.00 3.08
N LEU A 261 -16.98 0.73 2.72
CA LEU A 261 -17.76 -0.24 3.47
C LEU A 261 -16.98 -0.61 4.74
N ILE A 262 -17.56 -0.30 5.90
CA ILE A 262 -16.90 -0.46 7.20
C ILE A 262 -17.54 -1.52 8.10
N ASP A 263 -18.74 -1.97 7.74
CA ASP A 263 -19.49 -3.02 8.41
C ASP A 263 -20.58 -3.53 7.45
N TYR A 264 -21.43 -4.46 7.91
CA TYR A 264 -22.58 -4.94 7.12
C TYR A 264 -23.49 -3.79 6.67
N GLY A 265 -23.42 -3.41 5.38
CA GLY A 265 -24.18 -2.31 4.78
C GLY A 265 -23.85 -0.91 5.29
N LEU A 266 -22.86 -0.76 6.17
CA LEU A 266 -22.49 0.52 6.75
C LEU A 266 -21.35 1.16 5.95
N PHE A 267 -21.59 2.37 5.43
CA PHE A 267 -20.60 3.12 4.68
C PHE A 267 -20.13 4.37 5.41
N ARG A 268 -18.83 4.65 5.31
CA ARG A 268 -18.21 5.90 5.76
C ARG A 268 -17.60 6.63 4.57
N VAL A 269 -17.90 7.93 4.45
CA VAL A 269 -17.24 8.79 3.46
C VAL A 269 -15.88 9.21 4.01
N MET A 270 -14.83 9.00 3.22
CA MET A 270 -13.45 9.33 3.54
C MET A 270 -12.90 10.34 2.53
N LYS A 271 -12.15 11.34 3.01
CA LYS A 271 -11.36 12.22 2.14
C LYS A 271 -10.19 11.43 1.54
N VAL A 272 -9.81 11.79 0.31
CA VAL A 272 -8.70 11.18 -0.42
C VAL A 272 -7.65 12.25 -0.71
N LYS A 273 -6.38 11.94 -0.45
CA LYS A 273 -5.23 12.68 -0.98
C LYS A 273 -4.73 11.98 -2.24
N VAL A 274 -4.52 12.76 -3.29
CA VAL A 274 -4.06 12.33 -4.61
C VAL A 274 -2.65 12.89 -4.81
N PHE A 275 -1.78 12.18 -5.52
CA PHE A 275 -0.35 12.50 -5.66
C PHE A 275 0.08 12.64 -7.12
#